data_AF-A0A7S2PUK0-F1
#
_entry.id   AF-A0A7S2PUK0-F1
#
_cell.length_a   1.000
_cell.length_b   1.000
_cell.length_c   1.000
_cell.angle_alpha   90.00
_cell.angle_beta   90.00
_cell.angle_gamma   90.00
#
_symmetry.space_group_name_H-M   'P 1'
#
loop_
_entity.id
_entity.type
_entity.pdbx_description
1 polymer ?
#
loop_
_entity_poly.entity_id
_entity_poly.type
_entity_poly.pdbx_seq_one_letter_code
_entity_poly.pdbx_strand_id
1 'polypeptide(L)'
;LTGCTPQPPCLMPAVADADAGCLDLSDCASVPAGQTCVVRCRAPFVGAPTTARCPFGGVANTSLEWEAPACELGEACPVPDPRPDGYELSIRGVWGCQNARDFVGTALLSCVTDCRRRPSTLTGCSRLTPCAPLTTDLCQVDVSECARVAPGETCEVRCQ
;
A
#
# COMPACT_ATOMS: atom_id res chain seq x y z
N LEU A 1 20.73 52.22 -10.28
CA LEU A 1 19.40 51.56 -10.33
C LEU A 1 19.48 50.28 -9.51
N THR A 2 19.45 50.43 -8.19
CA THR A 2 19.28 49.31 -7.25
C THR A 2 17.83 49.39 -6.78
N GLY A 3 16.99 48.47 -7.25
CA GLY A 3 15.55 48.55 -6.99
C GLY A 3 14.73 47.30 -7.32
N CYS A 4 15.31 46.29 -7.96
CA CYS A 4 14.62 45.04 -8.23
C CYS A 4 15.23 43.94 -7.36
N THR A 5 14.62 43.65 -6.22
CA THR A 5 14.89 42.41 -5.47
C THR A 5 14.11 41.27 -6.12
N PRO A 6 14.72 40.08 -6.29
CA PRO A 6 14.06 38.93 -6.89
C PRO A 6 12.82 38.56 -6.07
N GLN A 7 11.70 38.34 -6.74
CA GLN A 7 10.45 37.97 -6.08
C GLN A 7 10.59 36.55 -5.52
N PRO A 8 10.19 36.29 -4.26
CA PRO A 8 10.25 34.96 -3.69
C PRO A 8 9.33 33.99 -4.46
N PRO A 9 9.70 32.69 -4.54
CA PRO A 9 8.81 31.67 -5.08
C PRO A 9 7.57 31.49 -4.19
N CYS A 10 6.49 30.97 -4.78
CA CYS A 10 5.31 30.58 -4.01
C CYS A 10 5.58 29.37 -3.12
N LEU A 11 4.83 29.28 -2.01
CA LEU A 11 4.83 28.10 -1.15
C LEU A 11 4.05 26.95 -1.79
N MET A 12 4.40 25.72 -1.41
CA MET A 12 3.64 24.52 -1.76
C MET A 12 2.15 24.69 -1.46
N PRO A 13 1.27 24.06 -2.26
CA PRO A 13 -0.16 24.14 -2.03
C PRO A 13 -0.52 23.47 -0.70
N ALA A 14 -1.37 24.13 0.09
CA ALA A 14 -1.97 23.54 1.28
C ALA A 14 -3.02 22.51 0.83
N VAL A 15 -2.64 21.24 0.82
CA VAL A 15 -3.54 20.11 0.59
C VAL A 15 -4.27 19.76 1.88
N ALA A 16 -5.57 19.47 1.78
CA ALA A 16 -6.27 18.84 2.89
C ALA A 16 -5.59 17.51 3.21
N ASP A 17 -5.45 17.18 4.50
CA ASP A 17 -4.85 15.92 4.96
C ASP A 17 -5.54 14.67 4.39
N ALA A 18 -6.78 14.81 3.90
CA ALA A 18 -7.51 13.74 3.22
C ALA A 18 -6.91 13.39 1.86
N ASP A 19 -6.47 14.37 1.06
CA ASP A 19 -6.05 14.16 -0.34
C ASP A 19 -4.53 14.09 -0.52
N ALA A 20 -3.76 14.49 0.51
CA ALA A 20 -2.30 14.57 0.45
C ALA A 20 -1.62 13.24 0.04
N GLY A 21 -2.23 12.08 0.32
CA GLY A 21 -1.68 10.78 -0.07
C GLY A 21 -1.95 10.36 -1.52
N CYS A 22 -2.96 10.94 -2.16
CA CYS A 22 -3.35 10.66 -3.54
C CYS A 22 -2.71 11.60 -4.58
N LEU A 23 -2.06 12.68 -4.14
CA LEU A 23 -1.53 13.72 -5.01
C LEU A 23 -0.01 13.66 -5.10
N ASP A 24 0.49 13.89 -6.31
CA ASP A 24 1.89 14.14 -6.60
C ASP A 24 2.08 15.64 -6.83
N LEU A 25 2.75 16.27 -5.86
CA LEU A 25 3.05 17.70 -5.81
C LEU A 25 4.54 17.98 -6.08
N SER A 26 5.29 17.00 -6.58
CA SER A 26 6.74 17.12 -6.81
C SER A 26 7.10 18.31 -7.71
N ASP A 27 6.27 18.57 -8.72
CA ASP A 27 6.44 19.70 -9.65
C ASP A 27 6.14 21.08 -9.00
N CYS A 28 5.50 21.09 -7.83
CA CYS A 28 5.04 22.30 -7.13
C CYS A 28 5.86 22.66 -5.89
N ALA A 29 7.01 22.01 -5.68
CA ALA A 29 7.85 22.23 -4.51
C ALA A 29 8.42 23.65 -4.39
N SER A 30 8.73 24.28 -5.53
CA SER A 30 9.18 25.67 -5.60
C SER A 30 8.84 26.25 -6.97
N VAL A 31 7.79 27.08 -7.01
CA VAL A 31 7.27 27.64 -8.27
C VAL A 31 7.59 29.15 -8.30
N PRO A 32 8.35 29.63 -9.29
CA PRO A 32 8.64 31.06 -9.43
C PRO A 32 7.36 31.88 -9.62
N ALA A 33 7.41 33.16 -9.26
CA ALA A 33 6.32 34.10 -9.48
C ALA A 33 5.89 34.14 -10.96
N GLY A 34 4.57 34.02 -11.20
CA GLY A 34 4.00 33.98 -12.55
C GLY A 34 4.15 32.65 -13.29
N GLN A 35 4.82 31.65 -12.70
CA GLN A 35 4.91 30.31 -13.27
C GLN A 35 3.77 29.41 -12.80
N THR A 36 3.68 28.25 -13.43
CA THR A 36 2.70 27.21 -13.15
C THR A 36 3.40 25.89 -12.90
N CYS A 37 2.79 25.02 -12.11
CA CYS A 37 3.18 23.63 -11.93
C CYS A 37 1.99 22.71 -12.16
N VAL A 38 2.25 21.43 -12.39
CA VAL A 38 1.21 20.43 -12.65
C VAL A 38 1.04 19.57 -11.41
N VAL A 39 -0.19 19.43 -10.94
CA VAL A 39 -0.56 18.50 -9.88
C VAL A 39 -1.16 17.26 -10.53
N ARG A 40 -0.58 16.09 -10.23
CA ARG A 40 -1.02 14.81 -10.78
C ARG A 40 -1.57 13.92 -9.66
N CYS A 41 -2.40 12.96 -10.03
CA CYS A 41 -2.68 11.85 -9.13
C CYS A 41 -1.44 10.97 -9.03
N ARG A 42 -1.08 10.63 -7.80
CA ARG A 42 0.00 9.70 -7.50
C ARG A 42 -0.46 8.29 -7.81
N ALA A 43 0.37 7.50 -8.50
CA ALA A 43 0.10 6.09 -8.70
C ALA A 43 -0.17 5.40 -7.35
N PRO A 44 -1.23 4.60 -7.21
CA PRO A 44 -2.08 3.99 -8.25
C PRO A 44 -3.32 4.81 -8.69
N PHE A 45 -3.51 5.99 -8.12
CA PHE A 45 -4.70 6.79 -8.38
C PHE A 45 -4.59 7.43 -9.76
N VAL A 46 -5.72 7.52 -10.45
CA VAL A 46 -5.84 8.09 -11.79
C VAL A 46 -6.86 9.21 -11.77
N GLY A 47 -6.61 10.24 -12.56
CA GLY A 47 -7.45 11.41 -12.64
C GLY A 47 -6.88 12.43 -13.61
N ALA A 48 -7.70 13.40 -14.00
CA ALA A 48 -7.26 14.51 -14.84
C ALA A 48 -6.29 15.40 -14.04
N PRO A 49 -5.05 15.64 -14.52
CA PRO A 49 -4.14 16.52 -13.82
C PRO A 49 -4.66 17.97 -13.84
N THR A 50 -4.42 18.70 -12.76
CA THR A 50 -4.75 20.12 -12.65
C THR A 50 -3.49 20.97 -12.66
N THR A 51 -3.64 22.24 -13.03
CA THR A 51 -2.53 23.19 -13.08
C THR A 51 -2.65 24.15 -11.91
N ALA A 52 -1.59 24.25 -11.13
CA ALA A 52 -1.46 25.22 -10.05
C ALA A 52 -0.65 26.43 -10.54
N ARG A 53 -1.11 27.64 -10.20
CA ARG A 53 -0.54 28.90 -10.68
C ARG A 53 -0.03 29.74 -9.53
N CYS A 54 1.19 30.25 -9.65
CA CYS A 54 1.74 31.22 -8.72
C CYS A 54 1.43 32.63 -9.23
N PRO A 55 0.62 33.45 -8.51
CA PRO A 55 0.27 34.79 -8.97
C PRO A 55 1.48 35.73 -9.03
N PHE A 56 1.42 36.71 -9.93
CA PHE A 56 2.45 37.73 -10.05
C PHE A 56 2.29 38.76 -8.92
N GLY A 57 3.39 39.19 -8.29
CA GLY A 57 3.33 40.14 -7.17
C GLY A 57 2.95 39.57 -5.80
N GLY A 58 2.97 38.25 -5.62
CA GLY A 58 2.83 37.64 -4.30
C GLY A 58 3.89 38.14 -3.30
N VAL A 59 3.46 38.54 -2.11
CA VAL A 59 4.34 38.75 -0.96
C VAL A 59 4.93 37.41 -0.51
N ALA A 60 6.04 37.45 0.26
CA ALA A 60 6.59 36.24 0.86
C ALA A 60 5.45 35.43 1.54
N ASN A 61 5.37 34.13 1.24
CA ASN A 61 4.32 33.19 1.67
C ASN A 61 2.99 33.19 0.89
N THR A 62 2.96 33.67 -0.35
CA THR A 62 1.78 33.48 -1.20
C THR A 62 1.62 32.00 -1.58
N SER A 63 0.43 31.44 -1.37
CA SER A 63 0.07 30.08 -1.79
C SER A 63 -0.25 30.03 -3.29
N LEU A 64 -0.02 28.86 -3.90
CA LEU A 64 -0.47 28.58 -5.26
C LEU A 64 -2.00 28.64 -5.35
N GLU A 65 -2.50 29.21 -6.45
CA GLU A 65 -3.91 29.15 -6.85
C GLU A 65 -4.12 27.88 -7.67
N TRP A 66 -4.96 26.98 -7.17
CA TRP A 66 -5.16 25.67 -7.78
C TRP A 66 -6.45 25.02 -7.29
N GLU A 67 -6.89 24.00 -8.02
CA GLU A 67 -7.99 23.12 -7.62
C GLU A 67 -7.48 21.68 -7.57
N ALA A 68 -7.90 20.93 -6.55
CA ALA A 68 -7.51 19.54 -6.39
C ALA A 68 -8.11 18.68 -7.51
N PRO A 69 -7.31 17.85 -8.20
CA PRO A 69 -7.86 16.92 -9.19
C PRO A 69 -8.68 15.83 -8.48
N ALA A 70 -9.76 15.39 -9.11
CA ALA A 70 -10.50 14.21 -8.67
C ALA A 70 -9.65 12.96 -8.95
N CYS A 71 -9.01 12.43 -7.91
CA CYS A 71 -8.21 11.22 -8.00
C CYS A 71 -9.03 10.02 -7.53
N GLU A 72 -9.24 9.07 -8.42
CA GLU A 72 -9.95 7.83 -8.15
C GLU A 72 -9.00 6.64 -8.26
N LEU A 73 -9.30 5.54 -7.57
CA LEU A 73 -8.55 4.32 -7.75
C LEU A 73 -8.81 3.80 -9.17
N GLY A 74 -7.75 3.55 -9.95
CA GLY A 74 -7.91 3.05 -11.31
C GLY A 74 -8.55 1.66 -11.38
N GLU A 75 -8.85 1.23 -12.62
CA GLU A 75 -9.49 -0.06 -12.95
C GLU A 75 -8.83 -1.29 -12.31
N ALA A 76 -7.52 -1.22 -12.05
CA ALA A 76 -6.76 -2.29 -11.42
C ALA A 76 -6.29 -1.89 -10.03
N CYS A 77 -6.76 -2.65 -9.04
CA CYS A 77 -6.18 -2.72 -7.72
C CYS A 77 -4.66 -2.95 -7.81
N PRO A 78 -3.81 -2.02 -7.33
CA PRO A 78 -2.38 -2.19 -7.44
C PRO A 78 -1.90 -3.35 -6.57
N VAL A 79 -0.85 -4.01 -7.02
CA VAL A 79 -0.16 -4.99 -6.20
C VAL A 79 0.66 -4.27 -5.14
N PRO A 80 0.58 -4.65 -3.84
CA PRO A 80 1.46 -4.08 -2.83
C PRO A 80 2.93 -4.33 -3.20
N ASP A 81 3.77 -3.29 -3.09
CA ASP A 81 5.22 -3.36 -3.33
C ASP A 81 5.99 -2.95 -2.06
N PRO A 82 6.86 -3.81 -1.50
CA PRO A 82 7.14 -5.18 -1.93
C PRO A 82 5.94 -6.11 -1.74
N ARG A 83 5.82 -7.08 -2.64
CA ARG A 83 4.83 -8.15 -2.53
C ARG A 83 5.04 -8.89 -1.20
N PRO A 84 4.00 -9.05 -0.36
CA PRO A 84 4.13 -9.81 0.87
C PRO A 84 4.46 -11.28 0.59
N ASP A 85 5.27 -11.88 1.47
CA ASP A 85 5.57 -13.31 1.42
C ASP A 85 4.31 -14.16 1.54
N GLY A 86 4.30 -15.33 0.91
CA GLY A 86 3.16 -16.24 0.95
C GLY A 86 2.08 -15.98 -0.10
N TYR A 87 2.28 -15.00 -0.98
CA TYR A 87 1.35 -14.68 -2.07
C TYR A 87 2.03 -14.78 -3.43
N GLU A 88 1.35 -15.43 -4.38
CA GLU A 88 1.80 -15.58 -5.76
C GLU A 88 0.67 -15.21 -6.72
N LEU A 89 1.03 -14.60 -7.85
CA LEU A 89 0.08 -14.26 -8.91
C LEU A 89 0.23 -15.30 -10.03
N SER A 90 -0.83 -16.06 -10.30
CA SER A 90 -0.81 -17.05 -11.38
C SER A 90 -0.74 -16.39 -12.76
N ILE A 91 -0.38 -17.17 -13.78
CA ILE A 91 -0.38 -16.74 -15.19
C ILE A 91 -1.74 -16.24 -15.69
N ARG A 92 -2.84 -16.56 -14.98
CA ARG A 92 -4.19 -16.11 -15.30
C ARG A 92 -4.60 -14.84 -14.54
N GLY A 93 -3.69 -14.21 -13.80
CA GLY A 93 -3.96 -13.01 -13.01
C GLY A 93 -4.73 -13.28 -11.71
N VAL A 94 -4.84 -14.55 -11.28
CA VAL A 94 -5.50 -14.93 -10.03
C VAL A 94 -4.46 -15.05 -8.92
N TRP A 95 -4.73 -14.40 -7.79
CA TRP A 95 -3.93 -14.52 -6.58
C TRP A 95 -4.09 -15.89 -5.93
N GLY A 96 -2.98 -16.49 -5.53
CA GLY A 96 -2.94 -17.73 -4.77
C GLY A 96 -1.91 -17.63 -3.64
N CYS A 97 -1.96 -18.61 -2.74
CA CYS A 97 -0.92 -18.75 -1.74
C CYS A 97 0.33 -19.35 -2.38
N GLN A 98 1.46 -18.68 -2.18
CA GLN A 98 2.76 -19.11 -2.67
C GLN A 98 3.12 -20.45 -2.02
N ASN A 99 3.57 -21.42 -2.82
CA ASN A 99 3.90 -22.77 -2.35
C ASN A 99 2.79 -23.39 -1.48
N ALA A 100 1.88 -24.15 -2.08
CA ALA A 100 0.79 -24.84 -1.36
C ALA A 100 1.24 -25.81 -0.24
N ARG A 101 2.56 -26.03 -0.08
CA ARG A 101 3.18 -26.79 1.02
C ARG A 101 3.55 -25.94 2.24
N ASP A 102 3.74 -24.63 2.04
CA ASP A 102 4.16 -23.69 3.09
C ASP A 102 3.05 -22.72 3.47
N PHE A 103 2.13 -22.43 2.56
CA PHE A 103 1.00 -21.53 2.81
C PHE A 103 -0.32 -22.16 2.40
N VAL A 104 -1.35 -21.89 3.19
CA VAL A 104 -2.73 -22.35 2.97
C VAL A 104 -3.70 -21.19 3.12
N GLY A 105 -4.81 -21.29 2.39
CA GLY A 105 -5.93 -20.37 2.45
C GLY A 105 -6.37 -19.90 1.07
N THR A 106 -7.07 -18.77 1.02
CA THR A 106 -7.55 -18.16 -0.22
C THR A 106 -7.04 -16.73 -0.26
N ALA A 107 -6.15 -16.44 -1.21
CA ALA A 107 -5.59 -15.10 -1.36
C ALA A 107 -6.67 -14.12 -1.81
N LEU A 108 -6.81 -13.03 -1.06
CA LEU A 108 -7.73 -11.94 -1.34
C LEU A 108 -6.96 -10.63 -1.43
N LEU A 109 -7.04 -9.98 -2.59
CA LEU A 109 -6.57 -8.61 -2.78
C LEU A 109 -7.73 -7.66 -2.47
N SER A 110 -7.57 -6.83 -1.44
CA SER A 110 -8.52 -5.78 -1.08
C SER A 110 -7.90 -4.41 -1.31
N CYS A 111 -8.66 -3.47 -1.84
CA CYS A 111 -8.21 -2.10 -2.06
C CYS A 111 -9.02 -1.11 -1.26
N VAL A 112 -8.34 -0.02 -0.89
CA VAL A 112 -8.96 1.09 -0.18
C VAL A 112 -8.91 2.30 -1.10
N THR A 113 -10.05 2.96 -1.25
CA THR A 113 -10.17 4.24 -1.96
C THR A 113 -9.73 5.44 -1.11
N ASP A 114 -9.39 5.19 0.16
CA ASP A 114 -8.92 6.19 1.11
C ASP A 114 -7.45 6.51 0.83
N CYS A 115 -7.22 7.75 0.39
CA CYS A 115 -5.93 8.34 0.12
C CYS A 115 -4.95 8.32 1.29
N ARG A 116 -5.41 8.12 2.53
CA ARG A 116 -4.53 8.03 3.71
C ARG A 116 -3.96 6.64 3.95
N ARG A 117 -4.56 5.60 3.37
CA ARG A 117 -4.18 4.21 3.63
C ARG A 117 -3.39 3.64 2.46
N ARG A 118 -2.72 2.51 2.70
CA ARG A 118 -2.13 1.73 1.62
C ARG A 118 -3.25 1.36 0.64
N PRO A 119 -3.04 1.58 -0.68
CA PRO A 119 -4.10 1.44 -1.66
C PRO A 119 -4.57 -0.01 -1.81
N SER A 120 -3.74 -0.98 -1.39
CA SER A 120 -4.08 -2.39 -1.41
C SER A 120 -3.48 -3.17 -0.25
N THR A 121 -4.14 -4.27 0.08
CA THR A 121 -3.71 -5.25 1.10
C THR A 121 -4.03 -6.65 0.60
N LEU A 122 -3.06 -7.55 0.71
CA LEU A 122 -3.24 -8.98 0.46
C LEU A 122 -3.52 -9.70 1.78
N THR A 123 -4.58 -10.49 1.82
CA THR A 123 -5.01 -11.25 3.00
C THR A 123 -5.39 -12.67 2.62
N GLY A 124 -5.54 -13.55 3.63
CA GLY A 124 -6.11 -14.88 3.46
C GLY A 124 -5.12 -16.02 3.22
N CYS A 125 -3.83 -15.73 3.01
CA CYS A 125 -2.79 -16.76 3.06
C CYS A 125 -2.14 -16.78 4.44
N SER A 126 -2.04 -17.97 5.01
CA SER A 126 -1.43 -18.22 6.32
C SER A 126 -0.36 -19.28 6.18
N ARG A 127 0.74 -19.12 6.93
CA ARG A 127 1.81 -20.11 6.92
C ARG A 127 1.32 -21.40 7.57
N LEU A 128 1.53 -22.51 6.89
CA LEU A 128 1.35 -23.83 7.44
C LEU A 128 2.32 -24.02 8.61
N THR A 129 1.79 -24.38 9.75
CA THR A 129 2.56 -24.69 10.95
C THR A 129 2.28 -26.14 11.36
N PRO A 130 3.25 -26.82 12.01
CA PRO A 130 3.03 -28.17 12.51
C PRO A 130 1.79 -28.22 13.41
N CYS A 131 1.11 -29.36 13.40
CA CYS A 131 0.00 -29.59 14.31
C CYS A 131 0.47 -29.45 15.76
N ALA A 132 -0.40 -28.88 16.60
CA ALA A 132 -0.13 -28.80 18.03
C ALA A 132 0.01 -30.23 18.60
N PRO A 133 0.92 -30.43 19.57
CA PRO A 133 1.07 -31.73 20.21
C PRO A 133 -0.21 -32.14 20.92
N LEU A 134 -0.50 -33.44 20.92
CA LEU A 134 -1.69 -33.97 21.60
C LEU A 134 -1.62 -33.67 23.11
N THR A 135 -2.73 -33.16 23.64
CA THR A 135 -2.92 -32.94 25.08
C THR A 135 -3.72 -34.13 25.63
N THR A 136 -3.06 -35.26 25.82
CA THR A 136 -3.65 -36.49 26.37
C THR A 136 -2.90 -36.94 27.62
N ASP A 137 -3.49 -37.86 28.38
CA ASP A 137 -2.81 -38.48 29.51
C ASP A 137 -1.65 -39.36 29.01
N LEU A 138 -0.44 -38.84 29.16
CA LEU A 138 0.81 -39.49 28.76
C LEU A 138 1.07 -40.79 29.54
N CYS A 139 0.31 -41.06 30.61
CA CYS A 139 0.42 -42.31 31.36
C CYS A 139 -0.34 -43.48 30.72
N GLN A 140 -1.22 -43.23 29.73
CA GLN A 140 -1.98 -44.28 29.04
C GLN A 140 -1.51 -44.52 27.61
N VAL A 141 -0.95 -43.50 26.97
CA VAL A 141 -0.59 -43.55 25.56
C VAL A 141 0.75 -42.86 25.30
N ASP A 142 1.56 -43.49 24.48
CA ASP A 142 2.78 -42.93 23.93
C ASP A 142 2.44 -42.11 22.68
N VAL A 143 2.64 -40.80 22.80
CA VAL A 143 2.45 -39.81 21.73
C VAL A 143 3.76 -39.09 21.40
N SER A 144 4.91 -39.64 21.80
CA SER A 144 6.22 -39.00 21.58
C SER A 144 6.52 -38.77 20.08
N GLU A 145 6.05 -39.65 19.20
CA GLU A 145 6.12 -39.50 17.74
C GLU A 145 5.17 -38.43 17.16
N CYS A 146 4.17 -37.99 17.94
CA CYS A 146 3.19 -36.99 17.54
C CYS A 146 3.50 -35.56 18.04
N ALA A 147 4.68 -35.33 18.62
CA ALA A 147 5.05 -34.04 19.19
C ALA A 147 5.15 -32.90 18.16
N ARG A 148 5.48 -33.24 16.90
CA ARG A 148 5.54 -32.31 15.75
C ARG A 148 5.18 -33.05 14.46
N VAL A 149 3.90 -33.02 14.10
CA VAL A 149 3.41 -33.60 12.86
C VAL A 149 3.34 -32.52 11.79
N ALA A 150 3.97 -32.73 10.63
CA ALA A 150 3.89 -31.76 9.55
C ALA A 150 2.45 -31.70 8.98
N PRO A 151 2.03 -30.58 8.38
CA PRO A 151 0.71 -30.46 7.79
C PRO A 151 0.45 -31.57 6.75
N GLY A 152 -0.63 -32.32 6.93
CA GLY A 152 -1.00 -33.43 6.04
C GLY A 152 -0.32 -34.76 6.35
N GLU A 153 0.58 -34.82 7.35
CA GLU A 153 1.15 -36.07 7.84
C GLU A 153 0.28 -36.69 8.94
N THR A 154 0.48 -37.98 9.16
CA THR A 154 -0.13 -38.76 10.23
C THR A 154 0.94 -39.28 11.17
N CYS A 155 0.63 -39.36 12.47
CA CYS A 155 1.48 -40.01 13.45
C CYS A 155 0.75 -41.22 14.06
N GLU A 156 1.50 -42.19 14.57
CA GLU A 156 0.95 -43.33 15.30
C GLU A 156 0.95 -43.04 16.81
N VAL A 157 -0.14 -43.43 17.47
CA VAL A 157 -0.25 -43.42 18.93
C VAL A 157 -0.30 -44.86 19.41
N ARG A 158 0.53 -45.19 20.40
CA ARG A 158 0.59 -46.55 20.97
C ARG A 158 0.09 -46.53 22.41
N CYS A 159 -0.58 -47.61 22.83
CA CYS A 159 -0.91 -47.79 24.24
C CYS A 159 0.37 -48.16 25.02
N GLN A 160 0.52 -47.61 26.22
CA GLN A 160 1.55 -48.02 27.18
C GLN A 160 1.04 -49.08 28.15
#